data_AF-A0AAV2A044-F1
#
_entry.id   AF-A0AAV2A044-F1
#
_cell.length_a   1.000
_cell.length_b   1.000
_cell.length_c   1.000
_cell.angle_alpha   90.00
_cell.angle_beta   90.00
_cell.angle_gamma   90.00
#
_symmetry.space_group_name_H-M   'P 1'
#
loop_
_entity.id
_entity.type
_entity.pdbx_description
1 polymer ?
#
loop_
_entity_poly.entity_id
_entity_poly.type
_entity_poly.pdbx_seq_one_letter_code
_entity_poly.pdbx_strand_id
1 'polypeptide(L)'
;MPVVELPVTQFSSHHPKALNPFELPIMTDKDNQPINPEEEEAIKELKLRLQDEMKLEYLKDESMFLRFLRARQSNLNKAEDMLRNHIQWREKNDIDHMDTYKPPEVSKYFPMSLIAFSKAGNPVRYLNFGNMDAKAVQMLAYLMMTYEAHYPERLKKAYIINASVYFTLLFSVVKPLFTGATLSKISIYGKEGWKEDLLQHVDAEELPAFLGGTRVDTDGNPKCPSVVNHGGSVPPSYYLRSSNKRLCHQPGVKKLHVSRMSKVNVTLDVEEPGSHIEWEFETENKDIGFGLYFQSIDTLQEKQDKLKELIPKQRVEAHMACETGMFQCEIPGTYILMFDNSYSWLQQKEIFFRAIVVRPTGEKISVLQ
;
A
#
# COMPACT_ATOMS: atom_id res chain seq x y z
N MET A 1 0.86 26.93 20.14
CA MET A 1 1.54 25.67 19.78
C MET A 1 2.65 26.03 18.81
N PRO A 2 3.90 25.60 19.02
CA PRO A 2 5.00 25.97 18.15
C PRO A 2 4.77 25.34 16.77
N VAL A 3 4.96 26.16 15.73
CA VAL A 3 4.92 25.76 14.33
C VAL A 3 6.11 24.84 14.09
N VAL A 4 5.85 23.56 13.86
CA VAL A 4 6.86 22.64 13.36
C VAL A 4 6.67 22.59 11.84
N GLU A 5 7.56 23.27 11.12
CA GLU A 5 7.68 23.07 9.67
C GLU A 5 7.97 21.58 9.45
N LEU A 6 7.12 20.91 8.63
CA LEU A 6 7.50 19.62 8.07
C LEU A 6 8.85 19.84 7.39
N PRO A 7 9.85 18.95 7.55
CA PRO A 7 11.09 19.08 6.81
C PRO A 7 10.71 19.11 5.33
N VAL A 8 10.80 20.30 4.75
CA VAL A 8 10.88 20.47 3.30
C VAL A 8 12.06 19.59 2.94
N THR A 9 11.79 18.46 2.30
CA THR A 9 12.85 17.62 1.74
C THR A 9 13.79 18.57 1.04
N GLN A 10 15.08 18.60 1.43
CA GLN A 10 16.09 19.55 0.94
C GLN A 10 16.43 19.32 -0.55
N PHE A 11 15.46 19.00 -1.39
CA PHE A 11 15.51 19.34 -2.79
C PHE A 11 15.08 20.80 -2.87
N SER A 12 16.05 21.69 -2.66
CA SER A 12 15.96 23.06 -3.14
C SER A 12 15.39 23.01 -4.56
N SER A 13 14.50 23.95 -4.90
CA SER A 13 14.03 24.26 -6.25
C SER A 13 15.17 24.60 -7.24
N HIS A 14 16.43 24.36 -6.87
CA HIS A 14 17.65 24.57 -7.63
C HIS A 14 18.48 23.29 -7.81
N HIS A 15 17.92 22.09 -7.56
CA HIS A 15 18.60 20.86 -7.99
C HIS A 15 18.72 20.87 -9.52
N PRO A 16 19.92 20.76 -10.12
CA PRO A 16 20.13 20.98 -11.55
C PRO A 16 19.40 19.99 -12.47
N LYS A 17 18.82 18.91 -11.91
CA LYS A 17 17.99 17.90 -12.60
C LYS A 17 16.51 17.92 -12.19
N ALA A 18 16.13 18.72 -11.18
CA ALA A 18 14.72 18.91 -10.86
C ALA A 18 14.14 19.78 -11.97
N LEU A 19 13.51 19.15 -12.96
CA LEU A 19 12.65 19.87 -13.87
C LEU A 19 11.62 20.57 -13.00
N ASN A 20 11.55 21.89 -13.10
CA ASN A 20 10.41 22.63 -12.59
C ASN A 20 9.16 21.89 -13.14
N PRO A 21 8.17 21.52 -12.30
CA PRO A 21 6.98 20.82 -12.77
C PRO A 21 6.24 21.58 -13.90
N PHE A 22 6.50 22.88 -14.04
CA PHE A 22 6.02 23.77 -15.09
C PHE A 22 6.97 23.91 -16.31
N GLU A 23 8.19 23.35 -16.27
CA GLU A 23 9.18 23.30 -17.36
C GLU A 23 9.30 21.91 -18.01
N LEU A 24 8.43 20.95 -17.65
CA LEU A 24 8.28 19.75 -18.47
C LEU A 24 7.97 20.19 -19.91
N PRO A 25 8.70 19.69 -20.93
CA PRO A 25 8.54 20.14 -22.29
C PRO A 25 7.07 20.10 -22.69
N ILE A 26 6.65 21.23 -23.25
CA ILE A 26 5.29 21.56 -23.69
C ILE A 26 4.63 20.31 -24.30
N MET A 27 3.58 19.82 -23.63
CA MET A 27 2.57 18.88 -24.15
C MET A 27 3.12 17.57 -24.71
N THR A 28 3.72 16.78 -23.84
CA THR A 28 4.05 15.39 -24.14
C THR A 28 3.35 14.40 -23.19
N ASP A 29 3.14 13.14 -23.59
CA ASP A 29 2.68 12.10 -22.62
C ASP A 29 3.84 11.71 -21.68
N LYS A 30 3.54 10.73 -20.82
CA LYS A 30 4.51 10.00 -20.00
C LYS A 30 5.75 9.52 -20.76
N ASP A 31 5.71 9.35 -22.07
CA ASP A 31 6.81 8.87 -22.93
C ASP A 31 7.46 9.98 -23.74
N ASN A 32 7.18 11.23 -23.38
CA ASN A 32 7.57 12.41 -24.13
C ASN A 32 7.06 12.41 -25.59
N GLN A 33 5.97 11.69 -25.90
CA GLN A 33 5.34 11.76 -27.21
C GLN A 33 4.62 13.09 -27.39
N PRO A 34 4.90 13.83 -28.47
CA PRO A 34 4.22 15.08 -28.75
C PRO A 34 2.71 14.85 -28.91
N ILE A 35 1.95 15.90 -28.68
CA ILE A 35 0.54 15.93 -29.07
C ILE A 35 0.40 15.75 -30.59
N ASN A 36 -0.59 14.99 -31.03
CA ASN A 36 -0.92 14.84 -32.44
C ASN A 36 -2.13 15.72 -32.85
N PRO A 37 -2.36 15.96 -34.15
CA PRO A 37 -3.46 16.82 -34.60
C PRO A 37 -4.87 16.37 -34.16
N GLU A 38 -5.12 15.08 -34.03
CA GLU A 38 -6.41 14.56 -33.56
C GLU A 38 -6.62 14.88 -32.06
N GLU A 39 -5.55 14.76 -31.27
CA GLU A 39 -5.56 15.13 -29.85
C GLU A 39 -5.72 16.64 -29.67
N GLU A 40 -5.05 17.47 -30.47
CA GLU A 40 -5.25 18.92 -30.44
C GLU A 40 -6.71 19.30 -30.66
N GLU A 41 -7.36 18.69 -31.65
CA GLU A 41 -8.76 18.98 -31.96
C GLU A 41 -9.70 18.46 -30.86
N ALA A 42 -9.43 17.27 -30.32
CA ALA A 42 -10.17 16.73 -29.19
C ALA A 42 -10.04 17.61 -27.93
N ILE A 43 -8.86 18.18 -27.67
CA ILE A 43 -8.66 19.13 -26.56
C ILE A 43 -9.47 20.40 -26.76
N LYS A 44 -9.46 20.99 -27.97
CA LYS A 44 -10.26 22.18 -28.27
C LYS A 44 -11.75 21.92 -28.04
N GLU A 45 -12.24 20.79 -28.52
CA GLU A 45 -13.64 20.38 -28.35
C GLU A 45 -13.98 20.17 -26.87
N LEU A 46 -13.14 19.48 -26.08
CA LEU A 46 -13.37 19.32 -24.64
C LEU A 46 -13.38 20.67 -23.91
N LYS A 47 -12.45 21.57 -24.24
CA LYS A 47 -12.42 22.92 -23.66
C LYS A 47 -13.71 23.67 -23.96
N LEU A 48 -14.21 23.60 -25.19
CA LEU A 48 -15.48 24.23 -25.59
C LEU A 48 -16.66 23.67 -24.80
N ARG A 49 -16.76 22.34 -24.65
CA ARG A 49 -17.85 21.68 -23.90
C ARG A 49 -17.85 21.98 -22.41
N LEU A 50 -16.67 22.26 -21.85
CA LEU A 50 -16.45 22.40 -20.41
C LEU A 50 -16.23 23.85 -19.98
N GLN A 51 -16.25 24.82 -20.91
CA GLN A 51 -15.93 26.22 -20.65
C GLN A 51 -16.82 26.87 -19.59
N ASP A 52 -18.09 26.49 -19.53
CA ASP A 52 -19.09 27.07 -18.61
C ASP A 52 -19.10 26.39 -17.23
N GLU A 53 -18.37 25.27 -17.08
CA GLU A 53 -18.32 24.46 -15.86
C GLU A 53 -16.94 24.40 -15.22
N MET A 54 -15.91 24.92 -15.89
CA MET A 54 -14.53 24.93 -15.42
C MET A 54 -14.05 26.34 -15.11
N LYS A 55 -13.19 26.45 -14.09
CA LYS A 55 -12.38 27.65 -13.89
C LYS A 55 -11.47 27.89 -15.09
N LEU A 56 -11.24 29.17 -15.43
CA LEU A 56 -10.40 29.56 -16.56
C LEU A 56 -8.97 29.03 -16.46
N GLU A 57 -8.44 28.90 -15.24
CA GLU A 57 -7.12 28.34 -14.98
C GLU A 57 -7.02 26.88 -15.42
N TYR A 58 -8.09 26.09 -15.28
CA TYR A 58 -8.10 24.70 -15.72
C TYR A 58 -8.12 24.59 -17.23
N LEU A 59 -8.90 25.44 -17.90
CA LEU A 59 -8.97 25.50 -19.37
C LEU A 59 -7.62 25.83 -20.02
N LYS A 60 -6.70 26.47 -19.28
CA LYS A 60 -5.33 26.76 -19.74
C LYS A 60 -4.38 25.57 -19.61
N ASP A 61 -4.68 24.58 -18.78
CA ASP A 61 -3.84 23.39 -18.60
C ASP A 61 -4.14 22.32 -19.67
N GLU A 62 -3.56 22.48 -20.87
CA GLU A 62 -3.71 21.51 -21.97
C GLU A 62 -3.18 20.12 -21.61
N SER A 63 -2.17 20.05 -20.75
CA SER A 63 -1.65 18.78 -20.27
C SER A 63 -2.70 17.98 -19.48
N MET A 64 -3.64 18.65 -18.80
CA MET A 64 -4.76 18.00 -18.14
C MET A 64 -5.67 17.30 -19.14
N PHE A 65 -6.16 18.03 -20.14
CA PHE A 65 -7.04 17.45 -21.17
C PHE A 65 -6.38 16.27 -21.89
N LEU A 66 -5.11 16.42 -22.26
CA LEU A 66 -4.35 15.37 -22.93
C LEU A 66 -4.26 14.08 -22.10
N ARG A 67 -3.96 14.18 -20.78
CA ARG A 67 -3.88 13.01 -19.89
C ARG A 67 -5.22 12.29 -19.76
N PHE A 68 -6.31 13.03 -19.64
CA PHE A 68 -7.66 12.46 -19.51
C PHE A 68 -8.13 11.81 -20.82
N LEU A 69 -7.84 12.44 -21.96
CA LEU A 69 -8.07 11.85 -23.29
C LEU A 69 -7.31 10.54 -23.47
N ARG A 70 -6.00 10.54 -23.22
CA ARG A 70 -5.14 9.34 -23.37
C ARG A 70 -5.58 8.22 -22.43
N ALA A 71 -5.96 8.53 -21.19
CA ALA A 71 -6.51 7.55 -20.24
C ALA A 71 -7.87 6.96 -20.65
N ARG A 72 -8.53 7.53 -21.65
CA ARG A 72 -9.77 7.03 -22.24
C ARG A 72 -9.62 6.65 -23.71
N GLN A 73 -8.38 6.40 -24.15
CA GLN A 73 -8.08 5.97 -25.53
C GLN A 73 -8.67 6.93 -26.57
N SER A 74 -8.55 8.23 -26.31
CA SER A 74 -9.11 9.31 -27.13
C SER A 74 -10.64 9.29 -27.29
N ASN A 75 -11.35 8.52 -26.45
CA ASN A 75 -12.81 8.59 -26.39
C ASN A 75 -13.26 9.88 -25.70
N LEU A 76 -13.71 10.83 -26.52
CA LEU A 76 -14.07 12.18 -26.10
C LEU A 76 -15.11 12.20 -24.97
N ASN A 77 -16.23 11.48 -25.12
CA ASN A 77 -17.31 11.50 -24.11
C ASN A 77 -16.85 10.89 -22.78
N LYS A 78 -16.11 9.78 -22.81
CA LYS A 78 -15.57 9.18 -21.58
C LYS A 78 -14.52 10.07 -20.90
N ALA A 79 -13.73 10.80 -21.68
CA ALA A 79 -12.77 11.76 -21.15
C ALA A 79 -13.48 12.97 -20.52
N GLU A 80 -14.53 13.47 -21.16
CA GLU A 80 -15.41 14.52 -20.63
C GLU A 80 -16.03 14.11 -19.29
N ASP A 81 -16.64 12.93 -19.19
CA ASP A 81 -17.21 12.41 -17.95
C ASP A 81 -16.15 12.33 -16.82
N MET A 82 -14.95 11.85 -17.16
CA MET A 82 -13.85 11.75 -16.19
C MET A 82 -13.35 13.14 -15.74
N LEU A 83 -13.29 14.12 -16.64
CA LEU A 83 -12.91 15.50 -16.34
C LEU A 83 -13.94 16.18 -15.42
N ARG A 84 -15.24 16.05 -15.71
CA ARG A 84 -16.31 16.57 -14.84
C ARG A 84 -16.21 16.00 -13.43
N ASN A 85 -16.02 14.67 -13.33
CA ASN A 85 -15.80 14.00 -12.05
C ASN A 85 -14.54 14.52 -11.33
N HIS A 86 -13.45 14.79 -12.06
CA HIS A 86 -12.23 15.34 -11.49
C HIS A 86 -12.44 16.74 -10.90
N ILE A 87 -13.15 17.63 -11.60
CA ILE A 87 -13.37 19.00 -11.13
C ILE A 87 -14.25 19.04 -9.90
N GLN A 88 -15.35 18.29 -9.90
CA GLN A 88 -16.20 18.15 -8.72
C GLN A 88 -15.41 17.60 -7.53
N TRP A 89 -14.52 16.63 -7.78
CA TRP A 89 -13.64 16.10 -6.74
C TRP A 89 -12.64 17.16 -6.23
N ARG A 90 -12.04 17.96 -7.13
CA ARG A 90 -11.11 19.03 -6.74
C ARG A 90 -11.76 20.05 -5.83
N GLU A 91 -12.98 20.48 -6.18
CA GLU A 91 -13.75 21.44 -5.39
C GLU A 91 -14.13 20.84 -4.03
N LYS A 92 -14.67 19.61 -4.04
CA LYS A 92 -15.10 18.93 -2.81
C LYS A 92 -13.95 18.69 -1.82
N ASN A 93 -12.74 18.47 -2.30
CA ASN A 93 -11.56 18.14 -1.47
C ASN A 93 -10.59 19.33 -1.34
N ASP A 94 -10.98 20.52 -1.79
CA ASP A 94 -10.20 21.75 -1.69
C ASP A 94 -8.77 21.64 -2.25
N ILE A 95 -8.63 20.98 -3.39
CA ILE A 95 -7.32 20.64 -3.98
C ILE A 95 -6.58 21.89 -4.46
N ASP A 96 -7.30 22.97 -4.79
CA ASP A 96 -6.70 24.23 -5.26
C ASP A 96 -5.94 24.98 -4.17
N HIS A 97 -6.24 24.72 -2.89
CA HIS A 97 -5.59 25.36 -1.75
C HIS A 97 -4.71 24.38 -0.95
N MET A 98 -4.30 23.27 -1.59
CA MET A 98 -3.49 22.23 -0.94
C MET A 98 -2.12 22.75 -0.47
N ASP A 99 -1.61 23.83 -1.04
CA ASP A 99 -0.40 24.53 -0.59
C ASP A 99 -0.55 25.14 0.82
N THR A 100 -1.77 25.48 1.22
CA THR A 100 -2.08 26.01 2.56
C THR A 100 -2.47 24.93 3.56
N TYR A 101 -2.73 23.69 3.08
CA TYR A 101 -3.13 22.58 3.92
C TYR A 101 -2.02 22.18 4.90
N LYS A 102 -2.37 22.11 6.19
CA LYS A 102 -1.46 21.65 7.24
C LYS A 102 -1.84 20.22 7.62
N PRO A 103 -1.05 19.21 7.21
CA PRO A 103 -1.33 17.83 7.60
C PRO A 103 -1.22 17.68 9.13
N PRO A 104 -2.01 16.78 9.73
CA PRO A 104 -1.91 16.51 11.16
C PRO A 104 -0.52 15.95 11.50
N GLU A 105 -0.02 16.21 12.71
CA GLU A 105 1.33 15.76 13.11
C GLU A 105 1.56 14.26 12.93
N VAL A 106 0.51 13.45 13.06
CA VAL A 106 0.57 11.99 12.87
C VAL A 106 1.01 11.60 11.45
N SER A 107 0.81 12.48 10.45
CA SER A 107 1.24 12.26 9.07
C SER A 107 2.76 12.11 8.94
N LYS A 108 3.57 12.57 9.91
CA LYS A 108 5.03 12.34 9.92
C LYS A 108 5.41 10.86 10.03
N TYR A 109 4.50 9.99 10.47
CA TYR A 109 4.73 8.55 10.52
C TYR A 109 4.34 7.85 9.21
N PHE A 110 3.72 8.54 8.26
CA PHE A 110 3.40 7.99 6.94
C PHE A 110 4.67 7.88 6.09
N PRO A 111 5.15 6.67 5.76
CA PRO A 111 6.51 6.44 5.27
C PRO A 111 6.65 6.67 3.77
N MET A 112 6.28 7.86 3.29
CA MET A 112 6.43 8.29 1.91
C MET A 112 7.44 9.43 1.80
N SER A 113 8.36 9.36 0.84
CA SER A 113 9.37 10.41 0.62
C SER A 113 9.72 10.58 -0.85
N LEU A 114 10.02 11.82 -1.27
CA LEU A 114 10.74 12.08 -2.51
C LEU A 114 12.23 11.83 -2.23
N ILE A 115 12.84 10.86 -2.92
CA ILE A 115 14.18 10.37 -2.58
C ILE A 115 15.24 10.68 -3.63
N ALA A 116 14.85 10.90 -4.88
CA ALA A 116 15.76 11.15 -6.00
C ALA A 116 15.00 11.73 -7.20
N PHE A 117 15.74 12.10 -8.24
CA PHE A 117 15.22 12.28 -9.59
C PHE A 117 15.82 11.21 -10.51
N SER A 118 15.04 10.71 -11.45
CA SER A 118 15.53 9.78 -12.47
C SER A 118 16.48 10.50 -13.43
N LYS A 119 17.23 9.74 -14.22
CA LYS A 119 18.06 10.24 -15.33
C LYS A 119 17.28 11.09 -16.33
N ALA A 120 15.97 10.85 -16.45
CA ALA A 120 15.04 11.62 -17.28
C ALA A 120 14.34 12.77 -16.52
N GLY A 121 14.81 13.14 -15.32
CA GLY A 121 14.28 14.24 -14.53
C GLY A 121 12.94 13.96 -13.84
N ASN A 122 12.48 12.71 -13.79
CA ASN A 122 11.21 12.37 -13.14
C ASN A 122 11.41 12.20 -11.62
N PRO A 123 10.50 12.71 -10.77
CA PRO A 123 10.61 12.53 -9.33
C PRO A 123 10.47 11.04 -8.94
N VAL A 124 11.39 10.55 -8.12
CA VAL A 124 11.38 9.18 -7.58
C VAL A 124 10.88 9.23 -6.15
N ARG A 125 9.71 8.62 -5.91
CA ARG A 125 9.12 8.49 -4.57
C ARG A 125 9.35 7.10 -4.02
N TYR A 126 9.72 7.02 -2.75
CA TYR A 126 9.80 5.78 -1.98
C TYR A 126 8.65 5.71 -0.98
N LEU A 127 8.05 4.53 -0.86
CA LEU A 127 6.99 4.24 0.09
C LEU A 127 7.26 2.89 0.75
N ASN A 128 7.42 2.88 2.07
CA ASN A 128 7.67 1.64 2.83
C ASN A 128 6.35 0.98 3.27
N PHE A 129 6.08 -0.22 2.74
CA PHE A 129 4.87 -1.00 3.04
C PHE A 129 5.11 -2.24 3.93
N GLY A 130 6.27 -2.37 4.57
CA GLY A 130 6.66 -3.63 5.23
C GLY A 130 5.70 -4.16 6.31
N ASN A 131 4.93 -3.28 6.96
CA ASN A 131 4.05 -3.62 8.08
C ASN A 131 2.62 -3.08 7.86
N MET A 132 1.90 -3.61 6.87
CA MET A 132 0.51 -3.20 6.60
C MET A 132 -0.50 -4.00 7.45
N ASP A 133 -1.30 -3.30 8.25
CA ASP A 133 -2.55 -3.86 8.82
C ASP A 133 -3.73 -3.65 7.85
N ALA A 134 -4.92 -4.15 8.18
CA ALA A 134 -6.11 -3.98 7.33
C ALA A 134 -6.46 -2.50 7.07
N LYS A 135 -6.18 -1.59 8.01
CA LYS A 135 -6.42 -0.16 7.82
C LYS A 135 -5.44 0.46 6.84
N ALA A 136 -4.17 0.04 6.88
CA ALA A 136 -3.15 0.42 5.92
C ALA A 136 -3.51 -0.10 4.52
N VAL A 137 -4.03 -1.33 4.40
CA VAL A 137 -4.54 -1.86 3.13
C VAL A 137 -5.72 -1.05 2.62
N GLN A 138 -6.68 -0.70 3.48
CA GLN A 138 -7.81 0.15 3.10
C GLN A 138 -7.37 1.55 2.66
N MET A 139 -6.43 2.16 3.39
CA MET A 139 -5.83 3.45 3.02
C MET A 139 -5.12 3.36 1.66
N LEU A 140 -4.36 2.28 1.43
CA LEU A 140 -3.68 2.06 0.16
C LEU A 140 -4.69 1.91 -0.99
N ALA A 141 -5.74 1.12 -0.81
CA ALA A 141 -6.80 0.99 -1.80
C ALA A 141 -7.44 2.35 -2.12
N TYR A 142 -7.76 3.14 -1.10
CA TYR A 142 -8.30 4.50 -1.27
C TYR A 142 -7.34 5.43 -2.03
N LEU A 143 -6.05 5.40 -1.69
CA LEU A 143 -5.01 6.17 -2.36
C LEU A 143 -4.92 5.79 -3.85
N MET A 144 -4.91 4.48 -4.15
CA MET A 144 -4.83 3.98 -5.53
C MET A 144 -6.08 4.30 -6.34
N MET A 145 -7.28 4.15 -5.77
CA MET A 145 -8.53 4.53 -6.42
C MET A 145 -8.59 6.03 -6.73
N THR A 146 -8.18 6.86 -5.78
CA THR A 146 -8.09 8.33 -5.96
C THR A 146 -7.08 8.66 -7.06
N TYR A 147 -5.93 7.97 -7.08
CA TYR A 147 -4.90 8.15 -8.09
C TYR A 147 -5.39 7.82 -9.50
N GLU A 148 -6.01 6.65 -9.71
CA GLU A 148 -6.56 6.22 -11.00
C GLU A 148 -7.68 7.14 -11.51
N ALA A 149 -8.51 7.65 -10.61
CA ALA A 149 -9.65 8.49 -10.97
C ALA A 149 -9.26 9.95 -11.30
N HIS A 150 -8.22 10.48 -10.66
CA HIS A 150 -7.95 11.93 -10.67
C HIS A 150 -6.54 12.31 -11.13
N TYR A 151 -5.63 11.36 -11.24
CA TYR A 151 -4.26 11.58 -11.69
C TYR A 151 -3.86 10.64 -12.85
N PRO A 152 -4.69 10.54 -13.91
CA PRO A 152 -4.41 9.67 -15.05
C PRO A 152 -3.08 10.02 -15.70
N GLU A 153 -2.40 9.01 -16.25
CA GLU A 153 -1.15 9.17 -17.02
C GLU A 153 -0.01 9.92 -16.28
N ARG A 154 -0.03 9.96 -14.93
CA ARG A 154 1.06 10.52 -14.11
C ARG A 154 2.15 9.52 -13.76
N LEU A 155 1.83 8.21 -13.73
CA LEU A 155 2.79 7.17 -13.37
C LEU A 155 3.66 6.84 -14.58
N LYS A 156 4.99 6.92 -14.41
CA LYS A 156 5.97 6.44 -15.41
C LYS A 156 6.27 4.95 -15.21
N LYS A 157 6.75 4.57 -14.02
CA LYS A 157 7.09 3.18 -13.64
C LYS A 157 6.91 3.02 -12.13
N ALA A 158 6.47 1.84 -11.68
CA ALA A 158 6.33 1.49 -10.28
C ALA A 158 7.09 0.20 -9.98
N TYR A 159 7.87 0.21 -8.91
CA TYR A 159 8.68 -0.92 -8.48
C TYR A 159 8.19 -1.42 -7.14
N ILE A 160 7.86 -2.70 -7.08
CA ILE A 160 7.57 -3.39 -5.83
C ILE A 160 8.73 -4.32 -5.57
N ILE A 161 9.58 -3.94 -4.62
CA ILE A 161 10.84 -4.61 -4.32
C ILE A 161 10.72 -5.41 -3.03
N ASN A 162 11.51 -6.48 -2.90
CA ASN A 162 11.43 -7.39 -1.76
C ASN A 162 10.01 -7.95 -1.55
N ALA A 163 9.26 -8.12 -2.63
CA ALA A 163 7.93 -8.71 -2.59
C ALA A 163 8.06 -10.13 -2.04
N SER A 164 7.41 -10.38 -0.90
CA SER A 164 7.26 -11.74 -0.39
C SER A 164 6.26 -12.50 -1.28
N VAL A 165 6.24 -13.83 -1.15
CA VAL A 165 5.20 -14.64 -1.80
C VAL A 165 3.77 -14.20 -1.39
N TYR A 166 3.62 -13.60 -0.21
CA TYR A 166 2.35 -13.04 0.28
C TYR A 166 1.98 -11.72 -0.38
N PHE A 167 2.95 -10.95 -0.85
CA PHE A 167 2.67 -9.75 -1.62
C PHE A 167 1.93 -10.09 -2.91
N THR A 168 2.34 -11.14 -3.63
CA THR A 168 1.66 -11.56 -4.87
C THR A 168 0.18 -11.88 -4.62
N LEU A 169 -0.11 -12.49 -3.47
CA LEU A 169 -1.47 -12.73 -3.01
C LEU A 169 -2.22 -11.41 -2.72
N LEU A 170 -1.68 -10.54 -1.88
CA LEU A 170 -2.32 -9.24 -1.60
C LEU A 170 -2.55 -8.44 -2.90
N PHE A 171 -1.57 -8.48 -3.80
CA PHE A 171 -1.64 -7.80 -5.08
C PHE A 171 -2.77 -8.32 -5.94
N SER A 172 -3.06 -9.63 -5.95
CA SER A 172 -4.17 -10.19 -6.73
C SER A 172 -5.53 -9.64 -6.30
N VAL A 173 -5.69 -9.31 -5.01
CA VAL A 173 -6.90 -8.71 -4.43
C VAL A 173 -7.07 -7.24 -4.85
N VAL A 174 -5.98 -6.46 -4.86
CA VAL A 174 -6.04 -5.04 -5.23
C VAL A 174 -5.88 -4.80 -6.73
N LYS A 175 -5.40 -5.80 -7.48
CA LYS A 175 -5.18 -5.73 -8.94
C LYS A 175 -6.39 -5.20 -9.72
N PRO A 176 -7.65 -5.60 -9.43
CA PRO A 176 -8.84 -5.11 -10.14
C PRO A 176 -9.08 -3.60 -10.00
N LEU A 177 -8.43 -2.92 -9.06
CA LEU A 177 -8.54 -1.47 -8.88
C LEU A 177 -7.71 -0.68 -9.90
N PHE A 178 -6.80 -1.32 -10.62
CA PHE A 178 -5.88 -0.66 -11.55
C PHE A 178 -6.35 -0.76 -13.00
N THR A 179 -6.06 0.28 -13.77
CA THR A 179 -6.21 0.23 -15.22
C THR A 179 -5.12 -0.63 -15.85
N GLY A 180 -5.37 -1.19 -17.05
CA GLY A 180 -4.36 -1.95 -17.79
C GLY A 180 -3.08 -1.14 -18.06
N ALA A 181 -3.22 0.18 -18.23
CA ALA A 181 -2.11 1.10 -18.42
C ALA A 181 -1.24 1.29 -17.16
N THR A 182 -1.82 1.22 -15.96
CA THR A 182 -1.07 1.24 -14.71
C THR A 182 -0.41 -0.10 -14.44
N LEU A 183 -1.14 -1.21 -14.66
CA LEU A 183 -0.62 -2.57 -14.45
C LEU A 183 0.63 -2.86 -15.30
N SER A 184 0.67 -2.39 -16.55
CA SER A 184 1.84 -2.59 -17.43
C SER A 184 3.10 -1.85 -16.96
N LYS A 185 2.97 -0.90 -16.03
CA LYS A 185 4.07 -0.11 -15.46
C LYS A 185 4.58 -0.64 -14.13
N ILE A 186 3.90 -1.64 -13.56
CA ILE A 186 4.25 -2.24 -12.28
C ILE A 186 5.21 -3.40 -12.52
N SER A 187 6.40 -3.32 -11.95
CA SER A 187 7.39 -4.39 -11.92
C SER A 187 7.54 -4.91 -10.49
N ILE A 188 7.36 -6.21 -10.31
CA ILE A 188 7.38 -6.87 -9.00
C ILE A 188 8.64 -7.75 -8.92
N TYR A 189 9.45 -7.55 -7.90
CA TYR A 189 10.68 -8.28 -7.66
C TYR A 189 10.67 -8.91 -6.28
N GLY A 190 11.26 -10.10 -6.18
CA GLY A 190 11.64 -10.70 -4.91
C GLY A 190 12.87 -10.01 -4.32
N LYS A 191 13.85 -10.80 -3.86
CA LYS A 191 15.05 -10.27 -3.19
C LYS A 191 16.12 -9.73 -4.14
N GLU A 192 16.09 -10.12 -5.41
CA GLU A 192 17.18 -9.89 -6.37
C GLU A 192 16.65 -9.21 -7.66
N GLY A 193 17.57 -8.66 -8.46
CA GLY A 193 17.30 -8.07 -9.79
C GLY A 193 16.73 -6.65 -9.79
N TRP A 194 16.12 -6.21 -8.69
CA TRP A 194 15.50 -4.89 -8.62
C TRP A 194 16.52 -3.74 -8.53
N LYS A 195 17.70 -3.97 -7.94
CA LYS A 195 18.73 -2.93 -7.80
C LYS A 195 19.28 -2.53 -9.17
N GLU A 196 19.62 -3.53 -9.97
CA GLU A 196 20.15 -3.35 -11.31
C GLU A 196 19.15 -2.63 -12.21
N ASP A 197 17.85 -2.96 -12.12
CA ASP A 197 16.80 -2.27 -12.87
C ASP A 197 16.63 -0.80 -12.40
N LEU A 198 16.60 -0.54 -11.09
CA LEU A 198 16.52 0.84 -10.58
C LEU A 198 17.68 1.70 -11.10
N LEU A 199 18.90 1.18 -11.13
CA LEU A 199 20.09 1.88 -11.61
C LEU A 199 20.08 2.14 -13.13
N GLN A 200 19.27 1.44 -13.91
CA GLN A 200 19.05 1.80 -15.33
C GLN A 200 18.36 3.16 -15.45
N HIS A 201 17.55 3.53 -14.46
CA HIS A 201 16.71 4.72 -14.51
C HIS A 201 17.13 5.84 -13.56
N VAL A 202 17.83 5.55 -12.47
CA VAL A 202 18.29 6.52 -11.47
C VAL A 202 19.81 6.45 -11.37
N ASP A 203 20.47 7.61 -11.28
CA ASP A 203 21.92 7.64 -11.05
C ASP A 203 22.25 7.08 -9.66
N ALA A 204 23.37 6.34 -9.57
CA ALA A 204 23.73 5.66 -8.34
C ALA A 204 23.96 6.65 -7.18
N GLU A 205 24.54 7.81 -7.48
CA GLU A 205 24.86 8.87 -6.52
C GLU A 205 23.61 9.56 -5.94
N GLU A 206 22.49 9.49 -6.65
CA GLU A 206 21.21 10.07 -6.21
C GLU A 206 20.38 9.09 -5.37
N LEU A 207 20.53 7.78 -5.64
CA LEU A 207 19.74 6.73 -5.03
C LEU A 207 20.34 6.26 -3.69
N PRO A 208 19.56 6.19 -2.60
CA PRO A 208 20.03 5.65 -1.31
C PRO A 208 20.70 4.28 -1.43
N ALA A 209 21.78 4.05 -0.69
CA ALA A 209 22.56 2.83 -0.74
C ALA A 209 21.75 1.57 -0.40
N PHE A 210 20.79 1.67 0.53
CA PHE A 210 19.88 0.56 0.84
C PHE A 210 18.96 0.18 -0.34
N LEU A 211 18.80 1.05 -1.33
CA LEU A 211 18.07 0.84 -2.58
C LEU A 211 18.99 0.49 -3.78
N GLY A 212 20.27 0.22 -3.52
CA GLY A 212 21.22 -0.20 -4.55
C GLY A 212 22.07 0.91 -5.16
N GLY A 213 21.88 2.17 -4.77
CA GLY A 213 22.78 3.27 -5.15
C GLY A 213 24.00 3.40 -4.24
N THR A 214 24.58 4.59 -4.22
CA THR A 214 25.77 4.95 -3.41
C THR A 214 25.52 6.10 -2.45
N ARG A 215 24.32 6.71 -2.48
CA ARG A 215 23.97 7.82 -1.58
C ARG A 215 23.89 7.34 -0.13
N VAL A 216 24.54 8.08 0.75
CA VAL A 216 24.49 7.93 2.21
C VAL A 216 24.26 9.31 2.85
N ASP A 217 23.80 9.35 4.09
CA ASP A 217 23.76 10.60 4.86
C ASP A 217 25.17 11.09 5.22
N THR A 218 25.29 12.31 5.75
CA THR A 218 26.56 12.93 6.14
C THR A 218 27.33 12.14 7.21
N ASP A 219 26.62 11.33 8.00
CA ASP A 219 27.16 10.40 9.00
C ASP A 219 27.52 9.02 8.41
N GLY A 220 27.35 8.83 7.11
CA GLY A 220 27.58 7.56 6.41
C GLY A 220 26.41 6.58 6.48
N ASN A 221 25.25 6.95 7.02
CA ASN A 221 24.12 6.04 7.16
C ASN A 221 23.50 5.67 5.79
N PRO A 222 23.51 4.39 5.39
CA PRO A 222 23.05 3.96 4.06
C PRO A 222 21.52 3.98 3.91
N LYS A 223 20.78 4.18 5.01
CA LYS A 223 19.32 4.32 4.98
C LYS A 223 18.87 5.74 4.64
N CYS A 224 19.77 6.72 4.69
CA CYS A 224 19.50 8.12 4.43
C CYS A 224 18.27 8.69 5.18
N PRO A 225 18.16 8.55 6.53
CA PRO A 225 17.03 9.09 7.30
C PRO A 225 16.82 10.61 7.13
N SER A 226 17.82 11.37 6.68
CA SER A 226 17.68 12.80 6.37
C SER A 226 16.69 13.07 5.22
N VAL A 227 16.50 12.11 4.32
CA VAL A 227 15.63 12.24 3.14
C VAL A 227 14.59 11.13 3.01
N VAL A 228 14.77 10.00 3.70
CA VAL A 228 13.85 8.87 3.68
C VAL A 228 13.12 8.75 5.01
N ASN A 229 11.80 8.91 4.96
CA ASN A 229 10.93 8.52 6.05
C ASN A 229 10.77 7.00 6.06
N HIS A 230 11.48 6.34 6.97
CA HIS A 230 11.37 4.88 7.17
C HIS A 230 10.09 4.47 7.90
N GLY A 231 9.27 5.43 8.32
CA GLY A 231 8.09 5.23 9.14
C GLY A 231 8.44 5.02 10.61
N GLY A 232 7.52 4.38 11.31
CA GLY A 232 7.67 4.03 12.71
C GLY A 232 6.30 3.78 13.35
N SER A 233 6.29 3.20 14.53
CA SER A 233 5.05 3.03 15.29
C SER A 233 4.49 4.41 15.65
N VAL A 234 3.22 4.64 15.33
CA VAL A 234 2.52 5.86 15.74
C VAL A 234 2.36 5.83 17.26
N PRO A 235 2.82 6.85 18.01
CA PRO A 235 2.65 6.89 19.45
C PRO A 235 1.17 6.81 19.86
N PRO A 236 0.82 6.06 20.92
CA PRO A 236 -0.57 5.95 21.39
C PRO A 236 -1.25 7.29 21.69
N SER A 237 -0.48 8.34 21.99
CA SER A 237 -1.00 9.70 22.20
C SER A 237 -1.71 10.28 20.97
N TYR A 238 -1.41 9.79 19.76
CA TYR A 238 -2.10 10.21 18.53
C TYR A 238 -3.40 9.43 18.27
N TYR A 239 -3.73 8.44 19.10
CA TYR A 239 -4.88 7.58 18.85
C TYR A 239 -6.15 8.31 19.30
N LEU A 240 -6.91 8.86 18.34
CA LEU A 240 -8.19 9.54 18.60
C LEU A 240 -9.24 8.63 19.23
N ARG A 241 -9.07 7.33 19.05
CA ARG A 241 -9.79 6.29 19.77
C ARG A 241 -8.72 5.35 20.30
N SER A 242 -8.53 5.28 21.62
CA SER A 242 -8.04 4.04 22.22
C SER A 242 -8.87 2.92 21.59
N SER A 243 -8.27 1.81 21.16
CA SER A 243 -9.07 0.65 20.77
C SER A 243 -9.87 0.23 22.00
N ASN A 244 -11.06 0.80 22.18
CA ASN A 244 -11.99 0.41 23.22
C ASN A 244 -12.39 -1.01 22.84
N LYS A 245 -11.68 -2.00 23.38
CA LYS A 245 -11.89 -3.45 23.33
C LYS A 245 -13.11 -3.84 22.50
N ARG A 246 -12.91 -4.19 21.22
CA ARG A 246 -14.02 -4.39 20.28
C ARG A 246 -14.23 -5.84 19.91
N LEU A 247 -13.24 -6.71 20.02
CA LEU A 247 -13.44 -8.08 19.58
C LEU A 247 -14.15 -8.90 20.65
N CYS A 248 -13.73 -8.84 21.91
CA CYS A 248 -14.39 -9.55 23.01
C CYS A 248 -15.90 -9.27 23.16
N HIS A 249 -16.39 -8.12 22.67
CA HIS A 249 -17.81 -7.75 22.69
C HIS A 249 -18.53 -7.95 21.35
N GLN A 250 -17.84 -8.41 20.30
CA GLN A 250 -18.41 -8.63 18.98
C GLN A 250 -19.04 -10.02 18.84
N PRO A 251 -20.14 -10.15 18.08
CA PRO A 251 -20.77 -11.44 17.84
C PRO A 251 -19.86 -12.38 17.05
N GLY A 252 -19.89 -13.67 17.41
CA GLY A 252 -19.10 -14.72 16.75
C GLY A 252 -17.62 -14.78 17.15
N VAL A 253 -17.22 -13.99 18.16
CA VAL A 253 -15.85 -14.01 18.69
C VAL A 253 -15.71 -15.11 19.72
N LYS A 254 -14.60 -15.83 19.63
CA LYS A 254 -14.23 -16.91 20.55
C LYS A 254 -13.12 -16.45 21.48
N LYS A 255 -13.01 -17.13 22.62
CA LYS A 255 -11.98 -16.90 23.63
C LYS A 255 -11.13 -18.16 23.78
N LEU A 256 -9.81 -18.00 23.73
CA LEU A 256 -8.84 -19.06 24.00
C LEU A 256 -7.82 -18.61 25.03
N HIS A 257 -7.22 -19.58 25.73
CA HIS A 257 -6.15 -19.33 26.69
C HIS A 257 -4.88 -20.05 26.22
N VAL A 258 -3.77 -19.33 26.18
CA VAL A 258 -2.45 -19.89 25.92
C VAL A 258 -1.66 -19.88 27.22
N SER A 259 -1.51 -21.06 27.82
CA SER A 259 -0.72 -21.24 29.03
C SER A 259 0.72 -20.74 28.85
N ARG A 260 1.39 -20.43 29.97
CA ARG A 260 2.82 -20.13 29.95
C ARG A 260 3.61 -21.29 29.35
N MET A 261 4.72 -20.97 28.69
CA MET A 261 5.60 -21.97 28.07
C MET A 261 4.88 -22.93 27.09
N SER A 262 3.73 -22.52 26.52
CA SER A 262 2.91 -23.38 25.66
C SER A 262 2.52 -22.71 24.34
N LYS A 263 1.89 -23.50 23.46
CA LYS A 263 1.29 -23.04 22.21
C LYS A 263 -0.12 -23.58 22.07
N VAL A 264 -0.98 -22.87 21.35
CA VAL A 264 -2.34 -23.31 21.00
C VAL A 264 -2.56 -23.08 19.51
N ASN A 265 -3.18 -24.05 18.86
CA ASN A 265 -3.47 -24.03 17.44
C ASN A 265 -4.97 -23.86 17.22
N VAL A 266 -5.34 -22.98 16.29
CA VAL A 266 -6.67 -22.90 15.70
C VAL A 266 -6.57 -23.42 14.27
N THR A 267 -7.30 -24.48 13.97
CA THR A 267 -7.25 -25.17 12.68
C THR A 267 -8.42 -24.75 11.79
N LEU A 268 -8.14 -24.55 10.51
CA LEU A 268 -9.10 -24.26 9.45
C LEU A 268 -8.91 -25.28 8.34
N ASP A 269 -9.91 -26.14 8.16
CA ASP A 269 -9.91 -27.11 7.08
C ASP A 269 -10.43 -26.46 5.81
N VAL A 270 -9.63 -26.52 4.75
CA VAL A 270 -9.97 -25.96 3.45
C VAL A 270 -10.08 -27.10 2.45
N GLU A 271 -11.27 -27.25 1.88
CA GLU A 271 -11.57 -28.30 0.90
C GLU A 271 -11.42 -27.80 -0.53
N GLU A 272 -11.73 -26.52 -0.77
CA GLU A 272 -11.76 -25.91 -2.09
C GLU A 272 -10.52 -25.04 -2.35
N PRO A 273 -9.69 -25.37 -3.36
CA PRO A 273 -8.60 -24.51 -3.82
C PRO A 273 -9.11 -23.10 -4.17
N GLY A 274 -8.34 -22.09 -3.82
CA GLY A 274 -8.67 -20.68 -4.07
C GLY A 274 -9.58 -20.03 -3.02
N SER A 275 -10.02 -20.79 -2.01
CA SER A 275 -10.64 -20.22 -0.80
C SER A 275 -9.67 -19.27 -0.09
N HIS A 276 -10.18 -18.35 0.74
CA HIS A 276 -9.37 -17.49 1.59
C HIS A 276 -9.69 -17.75 3.05
N ILE A 277 -8.70 -17.83 3.93
CA ILE A 277 -8.93 -17.70 5.36
C ILE A 277 -8.79 -16.24 5.77
N GLU A 278 -9.65 -15.78 6.66
CA GLU A 278 -9.59 -14.46 7.28
C GLU A 278 -9.54 -14.67 8.79
N TRP A 279 -8.70 -13.90 9.48
CA TRP A 279 -8.65 -13.91 10.94
C TRP A 279 -8.57 -12.50 11.49
N GLU A 280 -9.05 -12.38 12.72
CA GLU A 280 -8.72 -11.29 13.60
C GLU A 280 -8.61 -11.77 15.04
N PHE A 281 -7.72 -11.16 15.81
CA PHE A 281 -7.58 -11.46 17.23
C PHE A 281 -7.08 -10.27 18.03
N GLU A 282 -7.48 -10.22 19.30
CA GLU A 282 -6.92 -9.33 20.30
C GLU A 282 -6.49 -10.15 21.52
N THR A 283 -5.36 -9.79 22.11
CA THR A 283 -4.95 -10.34 23.41
C THR A 283 -5.47 -9.43 24.51
N GLU A 284 -5.93 -9.99 25.63
CA GLU A 284 -6.37 -9.17 26.76
C GLU A 284 -5.24 -8.25 27.25
N ASN A 285 -4.01 -8.77 27.32
CA ASN A 285 -2.82 -8.07 27.79
C ASN A 285 -1.54 -8.61 27.13
N LYS A 286 -0.56 -7.72 26.89
CA LYS A 286 0.78 -8.03 26.34
C LYS A 286 0.76 -8.64 24.93
N ASP A 287 1.93 -8.87 24.37
CA ASP A 287 2.06 -9.45 23.03
C ASP A 287 1.76 -10.95 22.99
N ILE A 288 1.66 -11.55 21.81
CA ILE A 288 1.59 -13.00 21.60
C ILE A 288 2.48 -13.37 20.41
N GLY A 289 3.11 -14.55 20.43
CA GLY A 289 3.74 -15.08 19.22
C GLY A 289 2.66 -15.58 18.27
N PHE A 290 2.68 -15.17 17.01
CA PHE A 290 1.66 -15.57 16.03
C PHE A 290 2.33 -16.01 14.73
N GLY A 291 1.83 -17.08 14.12
CA GLY A 291 2.23 -17.54 12.80
C GLY A 291 1.13 -18.37 12.13
N LEU A 292 1.23 -18.56 10.82
CA LEU A 292 0.33 -19.38 10.03
C LEU A 292 1.10 -20.55 9.43
N TYR A 293 0.56 -21.75 9.58
CA TYR A 293 1.17 -22.98 9.12
C TYR A 293 0.18 -23.77 8.26
N PHE A 294 0.70 -24.67 7.44
CA PHE A 294 -0.09 -25.57 6.61
C PHE A 294 0.35 -27.01 6.83
N GLN A 295 -0.64 -27.89 6.89
CA GLN A 295 -0.47 -29.33 6.93
C GLN A 295 -1.29 -29.95 5.81
N SER A 296 -0.63 -30.72 4.93
CA SER A 296 -1.35 -31.40 3.85
C SER A 296 -2.11 -32.60 4.39
N ILE A 297 -3.16 -32.98 3.68
CA ILE A 297 -3.96 -34.18 3.97
C ILE A 297 -3.07 -35.44 4.00
N ASP A 298 -2.08 -35.52 3.11
CA ASP A 298 -1.14 -36.66 3.06
C ASP A 298 -0.26 -36.74 4.31
N THR A 299 0.24 -35.61 4.81
CA THR A 299 1.07 -35.59 6.04
C THR A 299 0.29 -35.91 7.31
N LEU A 300 -1.03 -35.63 7.33
CA LEU A 300 -1.92 -36.04 8.42
C LEU A 300 -2.06 -37.58 8.47
N GLN A 301 -2.09 -38.24 7.31
CA GLN A 301 -2.20 -39.70 7.20
C GLN A 301 -0.89 -40.41 7.58
N GLU A 302 0.26 -39.81 7.27
CA GLU A 302 1.59 -40.37 7.58
C GLU A 302 2.07 -40.12 9.02
N LYS A 303 1.29 -39.43 9.86
CA LYS A 303 1.68 -38.99 11.23
C LYS A 303 3.03 -38.25 11.28
N GLN A 304 3.41 -37.56 10.20
CA GLN A 304 4.57 -36.68 10.23
C GLN A 304 4.15 -35.30 10.73
N ASP A 305 4.78 -34.84 11.82
CA ASP A 305 4.52 -33.54 12.45
C ASP A 305 5.21 -32.38 11.69
N LYS A 306 5.18 -32.44 10.35
CA LYS A 306 5.88 -31.50 9.48
C LYS A 306 4.94 -30.40 9.00
N LEU A 307 4.88 -29.33 9.79
CA LEU A 307 4.16 -28.11 9.42
C LEU A 307 4.98 -27.30 8.40
N LYS A 308 4.37 -26.96 7.27
CA LYS A 308 4.92 -25.96 6.35
C LYS A 308 4.60 -24.58 6.91
N GLU A 309 5.63 -23.80 7.22
CA GLU A 309 5.43 -22.41 7.62
C GLU A 309 4.96 -21.59 6.42
N LEU A 310 3.79 -20.96 6.58
CA LEU A 310 3.28 -19.96 5.67
C LEU A 310 3.69 -18.59 6.23
N ILE A 311 2.99 -18.06 7.22
CA ILE A 311 3.38 -16.78 7.82
C ILE A 311 4.38 -17.05 8.94
N PRO A 312 5.63 -16.54 8.84
CA PRO A 312 6.64 -16.74 9.87
C PRO A 312 6.19 -16.21 11.20
N LYS A 313 6.59 -16.90 12.27
CA LYS A 313 6.22 -16.50 13.62
C LYS A 313 6.79 -15.11 13.97
N GLN A 314 5.91 -14.21 14.40
CA GLN A 314 6.27 -12.87 14.88
C GLN A 314 5.69 -12.59 16.26
N ARG A 315 6.32 -11.70 17.04
CA ARG A 315 5.72 -11.19 18.29
C ARG A 315 4.84 -10.00 17.96
N VAL A 316 3.58 -10.08 18.37
CA VAL A 316 2.56 -9.13 17.95
C VAL A 316 1.88 -8.51 19.18
N GLU A 317 1.84 -7.19 19.26
CA GLU A 317 1.26 -6.44 20.38
C GLU A 317 -0.27 -6.31 20.30
N ALA A 318 -0.96 -7.45 20.15
CA ALA A 318 -2.40 -7.54 19.90
C ALA A 318 -3.32 -7.04 21.03
N HIS A 319 -2.73 -6.50 22.12
CA HIS A 319 -3.43 -5.83 23.22
C HIS A 319 -3.55 -4.32 22.97
N MET A 320 -2.69 -3.77 22.11
CA MET A 320 -2.68 -2.35 21.72
C MET A 320 -3.56 -2.10 20.50
N ALA A 321 -3.70 -3.09 19.62
CA ALA A 321 -4.56 -3.07 18.44
C ALA A 321 -5.03 -4.49 18.12
N CYS A 322 -6.25 -4.62 17.58
CA CYS A 322 -6.72 -5.89 17.04
C CYS A 322 -5.88 -6.25 15.81
N GLU A 323 -5.34 -7.46 15.80
CA GLU A 323 -4.61 -8.01 14.67
C GLU A 323 -5.58 -8.61 13.69
N THR A 324 -5.33 -8.41 12.40
CA THR A 324 -6.20 -8.88 11.31
C THR A 324 -5.35 -9.39 10.17
N GLY A 325 -5.78 -10.44 9.48
CA GLY A 325 -5.11 -10.89 8.27
C GLY A 325 -5.96 -11.81 7.41
N MET A 326 -5.47 -12.08 6.20
CA MET A 326 -6.09 -13.02 5.27
C MET A 326 -5.03 -13.82 4.51
N PHE A 327 -5.41 -15.01 4.03
CA PHE A 327 -4.53 -15.89 3.27
C PHE A 327 -5.33 -16.72 2.25
N GLN A 328 -4.92 -16.77 0.98
CA GLN A 328 -5.53 -17.63 -0.03
C GLN A 328 -4.93 -19.03 0.01
N CYS A 329 -5.81 -20.00 0.14
CA CYS A 329 -5.50 -21.40 0.25
C CYS A 329 -5.49 -22.04 -1.14
N GLU A 330 -4.32 -22.15 -1.75
CA GLU A 330 -4.17 -22.76 -3.09
C GLU A 330 -4.34 -24.28 -3.07
N ILE A 331 -4.07 -24.91 -1.93
CA ILE A 331 -4.08 -26.37 -1.78
C ILE A 331 -5.06 -26.73 -0.65
N PRO A 332 -5.93 -27.75 -0.86
CA PRO A 332 -6.76 -28.28 0.21
C PRO A 332 -5.92 -28.88 1.34
N GLY A 333 -6.39 -28.74 2.56
CA GLY A 333 -5.72 -29.22 3.76
C GLY A 333 -6.01 -28.35 4.97
N THR A 334 -5.22 -28.56 6.01
CA THR A 334 -5.45 -27.90 7.30
C THR A 334 -4.49 -26.72 7.47
N TYR A 335 -5.06 -25.53 7.59
CA TYR A 335 -4.35 -24.29 7.87
C TYR A 335 -4.41 -24.01 9.37
N ILE A 336 -3.30 -23.61 9.96
CA ILE A 336 -3.14 -23.56 11.41
C ILE A 336 -2.67 -22.18 11.83
N LEU A 337 -3.54 -21.45 12.52
CA LEU A 337 -3.19 -20.24 13.25
C LEU A 337 -2.56 -20.65 14.58
N MET A 338 -1.26 -20.42 14.74
CA MET A 338 -0.51 -20.82 15.93
C MET A 338 -0.29 -19.62 16.84
N PHE A 339 -0.85 -19.70 18.05
CA PHE A 339 -0.61 -18.75 19.13
C PHE A 339 0.44 -19.32 20.09
N ASP A 340 1.59 -18.66 20.17
CA ASP A 340 2.78 -19.11 20.86
C ASP A 340 3.08 -18.22 22.07
N ASN A 341 2.99 -18.82 23.26
CA ASN A 341 3.36 -18.22 24.54
C ASN A 341 4.56 -18.94 25.19
N SER A 342 5.37 -19.63 24.38
CA SER A 342 6.53 -20.41 24.85
C SER A 342 7.63 -19.58 25.48
N TYR A 343 7.62 -18.26 25.30
CA TYR A 343 8.59 -17.33 25.84
C TYR A 343 8.15 -16.67 27.16
N SER A 344 6.89 -16.81 27.59
CA SER A 344 6.43 -16.23 28.86
C SER A 344 6.57 -17.23 29.99
N TRP A 345 7.32 -16.84 31.01
CA TRP A 345 7.60 -17.67 32.19
C TRP A 345 6.54 -17.52 33.30
N LEU A 346 5.89 -16.36 33.35
CA LEU A 346 5.05 -15.96 34.48
C LEU A 346 3.55 -15.91 34.18
N GLN A 347 3.15 -15.67 32.93
CA GLN A 347 1.77 -15.31 32.60
C GLN A 347 1.20 -16.15 31.46
N GLN A 348 -0.04 -16.59 31.66
CA GLN A 348 -0.90 -17.06 30.57
C GLN A 348 -1.38 -15.86 29.75
N LYS A 349 -1.81 -16.13 28.51
CA LYS A 349 -2.38 -15.13 27.61
C LYS A 349 -3.80 -15.50 27.26
N GLU A 350 -4.70 -14.54 27.37
CA GLU A 350 -6.08 -14.65 26.95
C GLU A 350 -6.24 -13.97 25.59
N ILE A 351 -6.82 -14.68 24.62
CA ILE A 351 -6.97 -14.22 23.25
C ILE A 351 -8.44 -14.32 22.87
N PHE A 352 -8.99 -13.21 22.38
CA PHE A 352 -10.26 -13.16 21.70
C PHE A 352 -9.99 -13.22 20.21
N PHE A 353 -10.65 -14.09 19.46
CA PHE A 353 -10.38 -14.26 18.04
C PHE A 353 -11.64 -14.60 17.25
N ARG A 354 -11.60 -14.30 15.96
CA ARG A 354 -12.54 -14.79 14.95
C ARG A 354 -11.70 -15.25 13.76
N ALA A 355 -12.01 -16.43 13.22
CA ALA A 355 -11.36 -16.96 12.04
C ALA A 355 -12.41 -17.65 11.17
N ILE A 356 -12.34 -17.41 9.86
CA ILE A 356 -13.29 -17.93 8.89
C ILE A 356 -12.57 -18.41 7.63
N VAL A 357 -13.17 -19.38 6.94
CA VAL A 357 -12.85 -19.74 5.55
C VAL A 357 -13.90 -19.08 4.65
N VAL A 358 -13.48 -18.43 3.59
CA VAL A 358 -14.31 -17.82 2.55
C VAL A 358 -14.07 -18.59 1.26
N ARG A 359 -15.07 -19.34 0.81
CA ARG A 359 -14.99 -20.10 -0.45
C ARG A 359 -14.91 -19.16 -1.66
N PRO A 360 -14.45 -19.63 -2.84
CA PRO A 360 -14.48 -18.85 -4.07
C PRO A 360 -15.88 -18.31 -4.44
N THR A 361 -16.93 -19.01 -4.02
CA THR A 361 -18.34 -18.61 -4.18
C THR A 361 -18.77 -17.44 -3.28
N GLY A 362 -17.95 -17.06 -2.30
CA GLY A 362 -18.25 -16.04 -1.29
C GLY A 362 -18.90 -16.59 -0.01
N GLU A 363 -19.16 -17.89 0.08
CA GLU A 363 -19.70 -18.54 1.28
C GLU A 363 -18.68 -18.47 2.44
N LYS A 364 -19.15 -18.12 3.64
CA LYS A 364 -18.32 -17.97 4.84
C LYS A 364 -18.55 -19.11 5.83
N ILE A 365 -17.50 -19.85 6.14
CA ILE A 365 -17.47 -20.95 7.10
C ILE A 365 -16.68 -20.48 8.31
N SER A 366 -17.36 -20.30 9.45
CA SER A 366 -16.68 -19.97 10.71
C SER A 366 -16.08 -21.21 11.33
N VAL A 367 -14.90 -21.08 11.93
CA VAL A 367 -14.31 -22.19 12.69
C VAL A 367 -15.27 -22.56 13.82
N LEU A 368 -15.78 -23.79 13.83
CA LEU A 368 -16.44 -24.41 14.99
C LEU A 368 -15.34 -25.05 15.84
N GLN A 369 -15.39 -24.81 17.13
CA GLN A 369 -14.44 -25.34 18.10
C GLN A 369 -15.29 -25.64 19.33
#